data_AF-A0A8H6YFD7-F1
#
_entry.id   AF-A0A8H6YFD7-F1
#
_cell.length_a   1.000
_cell.length_b   1.000
_cell.length_c   1.000
_cell.angle_alpha   90.00
_cell.angle_beta   90.00
_cell.angle_gamma   90.00
#
_symmetry.space_group_name_H-M   'P 1'
#
loop_
_entity.id
_entity.type
_entity.pdbx_description
1 polymer ?
#
loop_
_entity_poly.entity_id
_entity_poly.type
_entity_poly.pdbx_seq_one_letter_code
_entity_poly.pdbx_strand_id
1 'polypeptide(L)'
;MFLRLASFLVFLTGITLFPRISKDSLARLAGLCLIFANGATAAPTHLCPSTVDIAFTEAHHLHAKYYNFTNGRYNGGSVWTDANALETVHELMLLTGRTDFDGVADNSYIGRHALNTSTDWQAFTGGFIDDAGWVVLAIWKMADYKKFRGEDNVDTFLISAGQLYDKIAANWDDTCGGGR
;
A
#
# COMPACT_ATOMS: atom_id res chain seq x y z
N MET A 1 19.53 10.50 -1.53
CA MET A 1 20.77 10.49 -0.74
C MET A 1 20.63 11.46 0.42
N PHE A 2 20.25 10.96 1.60
CA PHE A 2 20.68 11.33 2.96
C PHE A 2 19.72 10.64 3.96
N LEU A 3 20.30 9.85 4.85
CA LEU A 3 19.67 9.15 5.97
C LEU A 3 18.97 10.11 6.94
N ARG A 4 17.98 9.58 7.68
CA ARG A 4 17.79 9.58 9.16
C ARG A 4 16.31 9.26 9.45
N LEU A 5 15.88 8.48 10.45
CA LEU A 5 16.50 7.65 11.48
C LEU A 5 15.32 6.88 12.10
N ALA A 6 15.38 5.55 12.19
CA ALA A 6 14.40 4.76 12.92
C ALA A 6 14.58 4.95 14.43
N SER A 7 13.49 5.20 15.16
CA SER A 7 13.43 5.05 16.62
C SER A 7 12.47 3.91 16.93
N PHE A 8 13.02 2.74 17.23
CA PHE A 8 12.28 1.66 17.91
C PHE A 8 13.16 1.19 19.07
N LEU A 9 12.80 1.64 20.27
CA LEU A 9 13.43 1.21 21.52
C LEU A 9 12.72 -0.08 21.96
N VAL A 10 13.43 -1.20 21.85
CA VAL A 10 12.96 -2.50 22.34
C VAL A 10 13.07 -2.53 23.86
N PHE A 11 11.93 -2.76 24.52
CA PHE A 11 11.83 -3.25 25.88
C PHE A 11 12.39 -4.68 25.94
N LEU A 12 13.45 -4.91 26.72
CA LEU A 12 13.69 -6.20 27.37
C LEU A 12 14.69 -6.04 28.54
N THR A 13 14.18 -5.82 29.75
CA THR A 13 14.93 -6.07 30.98
C THR A 13 14.52 -7.41 31.53
N GLY A 14 15.41 -8.40 31.49
CA GLY A 14 15.15 -9.69 32.11
C GLY A 14 16.38 -10.59 32.10
N ILE A 15 16.86 -10.89 33.31
CA ILE A 15 17.72 -12.02 33.69
C ILE A 15 19.23 -11.74 33.67
N THR A 16 19.70 -11.41 34.86
CA THR A 16 21.09 -11.38 35.33
C THR A 16 21.64 -12.79 35.53
N LEU A 17 22.72 -13.16 34.82
CA LEU A 17 23.69 -14.14 35.31
C LEU A 17 24.98 -14.07 34.47
N PHE A 18 26.14 -14.16 35.14
CA PHE A 18 27.55 -14.15 34.69
C PHE A 18 28.36 -12.85 34.87
N PRO A 19 29.66 -12.97 35.20
CA PRO A 19 30.36 -12.08 36.11
C PRO A 19 31.21 -11.03 35.41
N ARG A 20 31.44 -9.97 36.16
CA ARG A 20 32.41 -8.87 36.03
C ARG A 20 33.57 -9.12 35.05
N ILE A 21 33.38 -8.71 33.80
CA ILE A 21 34.47 -8.47 32.85
C ILE A 21 35.07 -7.10 33.16
N SER A 22 36.38 -7.04 33.37
CA SER A 22 37.11 -5.80 33.64
C SER A 22 37.04 -4.85 32.43
N LYS A 23 36.99 -3.55 32.68
CA LYS A 23 36.81 -2.49 31.66
C LYS A 23 37.92 -2.46 30.60
N ASP A 24 39.05 -3.13 30.83
CA ASP A 24 40.24 -3.04 29.99
C ASP A 24 40.33 -4.13 28.91
N SER A 25 39.33 -5.03 28.82
CA SER A 25 39.31 -6.14 27.84
C SER A 25 38.30 -5.99 26.69
N LEU A 26 37.49 -4.92 26.68
CA LEU A 26 36.47 -4.68 25.64
C LEU A 26 37.02 -3.99 24.37
N ALA A 27 38.28 -3.57 24.36
CA ALA A 27 38.84 -2.79 23.25
C ALA A 27 39.59 -3.61 22.17
N ARG A 28 39.61 -4.96 22.23
CA ARG A 28 40.44 -5.77 21.31
C ARG A 28 39.80 -7.04 20.69
N LEU A 29 38.49 -7.26 20.82
CA LEU A 29 37.82 -8.39 20.15
C LEU A 29 36.42 -8.01 19.65
N ALA A 30 36.37 -7.33 18.51
CA ALA A 30 35.25 -7.36 17.55
C ALA A 30 35.68 -6.66 16.25
N GLY A 31 36.91 -6.93 15.81
CA GLY A 31 37.24 -6.84 14.40
C GLY A 31 36.74 -8.12 13.73
N LEU A 32 36.27 -7.97 12.49
CA LEU A 32 35.90 -9.00 11.53
C LEU A 32 34.40 -9.37 11.46
N CYS A 33 33.87 -9.14 10.25
CA CYS A 33 32.56 -9.55 9.72
C CYS A 33 31.37 -8.62 10.00
N LEU A 34 31.34 -7.47 9.32
CA LEU A 34 30.10 -7.08 8.64
C LEU A 34 30.36 -7.12 7.13
N ILE A 35 29.84 -8.20 6.56
CA ILE A 35 29.70 -8.45 5.13
C ILE A 35 29.01 -7.24 4.50
N PHE A 36 29.57 -6.74 3.40
CA PHE A 36 28.82 -5.91 2.46
C PHE A 36 27.59 -6.73 2.06
N ALA A 37 26.43 -6.45 2.66
CA ALA A 37 25.17 -6.73 2.02
C ALA A 37 25.18 -5.86 0.76
N ASN A 38 25.78 -6.37 -0.31
CA ASN A 38 25.40 -5.99 -1.66
C ASN A 38 23.89 -6.12 -1.64
N GLY A 39 23.20 -4.96 -1.60
CA GLY A 39 21.81 -4.92 -1.98
C GLY A 39 21.77 -5.59 -3.33
N ALA A 40 21.27 -6.82 -3.37
CA ALA A 40 20.72 -7.35 -4.58
C ALA A 40 19.60 -6.37 -4.91
N THR A 41 19.93 -5.31 -5.67
CA THR A 41 18.96 -4.65 -6.50
C THR A 41 18.35 -5.80 -7.26
N ALA A 42 17.11 -6.17 -6.89
CA ALA A 42 16.32 -7.08 -7.69
C ALA A 42 16.55 -6.62 -9.13
N ALA A 43 17.14 -7.50 -9.95
CA ALA A 43 17.35 -7.20 -11.35
C ALA A 43 16.02 -6.63 -11.86
N PRO A 44 16.03 -5.52 -12.62
CA PRO A 44 14.79 -4.94 -13.13
C PRO A 44 14.01 -6.10 -13.74
N THR A 45 12.78 -6.30 -13.29
CA THR A 45 11.85 -7.19 -13.99
C THR A 45 11.97 -6.83 -15.45
N HIS A 46 12.32 -7.79 -16.31
CA HIS A 46 12.46 -7.56 -17.74
C HIS A 46 11.07 -7.20 -18.26
N LEU A 47 10.71 -5.93 -18.20
CA LEU A 47 9.55 -5.37 -18.85
C LEU A 47 9.86 -5.43 -20.33
N CYS A 48 9.28 -6.42 -21.02
CA CYS A 48 9.24 -6.41 -22.47
C CYS A 48 8.50 -5.13 -22.89
N PRO A 49 9.14 -4.17 -23.57
CA PRO A 49 8.50 -2.88 -23.87
C PRO A 49 7.17 -3.06 -24.61
N SER A 50 7.09 -4.04 -25.52
CA SER A 50 5.86 -4.40 -26.23
C SER A 50 4.72 -4.85 -25.31
N THR A 51 5.01 -5.59 -24.24
CA THR A 51 3.99 -6.03 -23.28
C THR A 51 3.50 -4.87 -22.42
N VAL A 52 4.40 -3.96 -22.03
CA VAL A 52 4.02 -2.73 -21.31
C VAL A 52 3.12 -1.86 -22.18
N ASP A 53 3.47 -1.66 -23.46
CA ASP A 53 2.67 -0.84 -24.37
C ASP A 53 1.27 -1.43 -24.61
N ILE A 54 1.16 -2.75 -24.73
CA ILE A 54 -0.14 -3.43 -24.80
C ILE A 54 -0.94 -3.20 -23.52
N ALA A 55 -0.33 -3.36 -22.34
CA ALA A 55 -1.01 -3.16 -21.06
C ALA A 55 -1.55 -1.72 -20.91
N PHE A 56 -0.76 -0.71 -21.30
CA PHE A 56 -1.22 0.68 -21.29
C PHE A 56 -2.31 0.95 -22.33
N THR A 57 -2.22 0.33 -23.51
CA THR A 57 -3.27 0.43 -24.53
C THR A 57 -4.61 -0.07 -24.00
N GLU A 58 -4.62 -1.24 -23.35
CA GLU A 58 -5.82 -1.80 -22.75
C GLU A 58 -6.32 -0.99 -21.55
N ALA A 59 -5.41 -0.47 -20.72
CA ALA A 59 -5.77 0.43 -19.63
C ALA A 59 -6.43 1.72 -20.13
N HIS A 60 -5.91 2.31 -21.22
CA HIS A 60 -6.52 3.47 -21.89
C HIS A 60 -7.89 3.13 -22.48
N HIS A 61 -8.06 1.97 -23.09
CA HIS A 61 -9.38 1.53 -23.58
C HIS A 61 -10.39 1.37 -22.44
N LEU A 62 -9.99 0.72 -21.33
CA LEU A 62 -10.82 0.55 -20.15
C LEU A 62 -11.21 1.91 -19.56
N HIS A 63 -10.24 2.83 -19.41
CA HIS A 63 -10.47 4.14 -18.85
C HIS A 63 -11.37 4.99 -19.76
N ALA A 64 -11.08 5.07 -21.07
CA ALA A 64 -11.88 5.84 -22.02
C ALA A 64 -13.32 5.33 -22.15
N LYS A 65 -13.54 4.02 -22.05
CA LYS A 65 -14.87 3.42 -22.23
C LYS A 65 -15.73 3.50 -20.98
N TYR A 66 -15.15 3.30 -19.80
CA TYR A 66 -15.91 3.08 -18.58
C TYR A 66 -15.72 4.20 -17.54
N TYR A 67 -14.56 4.85 -17.47
CA TYR A 67 -14.33 5.86 -16.44
C TYR A 67 -15.15 7.13 -16.69
N ASN A 68 -15.92 7.52 -15.68
CA ASN A 68 -16.75 8.71 -15.71
C ASN A 68 -16.10 9.80 -14.86
N PHE A 69 -15.50 10.78 -15.53
CA PHE A 69 -14.78 11.88 -14.87
C PHE A 69 -15.66 12.73 -13.94
N THR A 70 -16.98 12.75 -14.13
CA THR A 70 -17.90 13.54 -13.30
C THR A 70 -18.06 12.91 -11.90
N ASN A 71 -18.30 11.60 -11.87
CA ASN A 71 -18.58 10.88 -10.61
C ASN A 71 -17.40 10.02 -10.12
N GLY A 72 -16.31 9.96 -10.88
CA GLY A 72 -15.08 9.23 -10.54
C GLY A 72 -15.25 7.72 -10.51
N ARG A 73 -16.29 7.17 -11.14
CA ARG A 73 -16.62 5.73 -11.14
C ARG A 73 -16.33 5.10 -12.49
N TYR A 74 -16.14 3.78 -12.50
CA TYR A 74 -16.18 3.00 -13.73
C TYR A 74 -17.61 2.53 -14.01
N ASN A 75 -18.23 3.06 -15.06
CA ASN A 75 -19.60 2.74 -15.46
C ASN A 75 -19.74 1.25 -15.83
N GLY A 76 -20.89 0.66 -15.49
CA GLY A 76 -21.21 -0.73 -15.82
C GLY A 76 -20.75 -1.75 -14.76
N GLY A 77 -20.20 -1.28 -13.64
CA GLY A 77 -19.77 -2.10 -12.51
C GLY A 77 -20.37 -1.66 -11.16
N SER A 78 -19.72 -2.14 -10.10
CA SER A 78 -20.01 -1.87 -8.68
C SER A 78 -18.73 -1.41 -7.95
N VAL A 79 -18.83 -1.08 -6.66
CA VAL A 79 -17.69 -0.57 -5.87
C VAL A 79 -16.47 -1.50 -5.93
N TRP A 80 -16.66 -2.82 -5.83
CA TRP A 80 -15.55 -3.77 -5.92
C TRP A 80 -14.86 -3.80 -7.30
N THR A 81 -15.60 -3.62 -8.39
CA THR A 81 -15.00 -3.56 -9.74
C THR A 81 -14.24 -2.26 -9.96
N ASP A 82 -14.77 -1.15 -9.44
CA ASP A 82 -14.09 0.14 -9.46
C ASP A 82 -12.77 0.06 -8.69
N ALA A 83 -12.80 -0.57 -7.51
CA ALA A 83 -11.61 -0.79 -6.69
C ALA A 83 -10.55 -1.63 -7.42
N ASN A 84 -10.95 -2.73 -8.07
CA ASN A 84 -10.05 -3.55 -8.88
C ASN A 84 -9.42 -2.77 -10.04
N ALA A 85 -10.23 -1.98 -10.76
CA ALA A 85 -9.72 -1.16 -11.86
C ALA A 85 -8.71 -0.11 -11.37
N LEU A 86 -8.99 0.55 -10.24
CA LEU A 86 -8.09 1.52 -9.62
C LEU A 86 -6.79 0.87 -9.15
N GLU A 87 -6.86 -0.27 -8.47
CA GLU A 87 -5.68 -1.02 -8.03
C GLU A 87 -4.80 -1.40 -9.23
N THR A 88 -5.41 -1.93 -10.29
CA THR A 88 -4.70 -2.34 -11.52
C THR A 88 -3.99 -1.18 -12.20
N VAL A 89 -4.64 -0.02 -12.40
CA VAL A 89 -3.99 1.11 -13.11
C VAL A 89 -2.85 1.71 -12.29
N HIS A 90 -2.97 1.76 -10.95
CA HIS A 90 -1.90 2.28 -10.10
C HIS A 90 -0.73 1.30 -9.99
N GLU A 91 -0.99 -0.01 -9.94
CA GLU A 91 0.07 -1.02 -10.01
C GLU A 91 0.82 -0.95 -11.35
N LEU A 92 0.09 -0.83 -12.46
CA LEU A 92 0.71 -0.68 -13.78
C LEU A 92 1.61 0.56 -13.84
N MET A 93 1.19 1.69 -13.27
CA MET A 93 2.00 2.91 -13.20
C MET A 93 3.21 2.76 -12.26
N LEU A 94 3.06 2.07 -11.12
CA LEU A 94 4.15 1.77 -10.18
C LEU A 94 5.23 0.90 -10.83
N LEU A 95 4.83 -0.18 -11.49
CA LEU A 95 5.77 -1.15 -12.08
C LEU A 95 6.57 -0.56 -13.24
N THR A 96 5.98 0.37 -13.98
CA THR A 96 6.55 0.88 -15.25
C THR A 96 7.11 2.28 -15.13
N GLY A 97 6.81 3.00 -14.05
CA GLY A 97 7.21 4.39 -13.87
C GLY A 97 6.44 5.38 -14.76
N ARG A 98 5.40 4.95 -15.49
CA ARG A 98 4.51 5.82 -16.29
C ARG A 98 3.43 6.51 -15.46
N THR A 99 2.94 7.65 -15.96
CA THR A 99 2.06 8.60 -15.23
C THR A 99 0.74 8.87 -15.96
N ASP A 100 0.36 8.01 -16.92
CA ASP A 100 -0.77 8.22 -17.81
C ASP A 100 -2.11 8.46 -17.09
N PHE A 101 -2.26 7.90 -15.89
CA PHE A 101 -3.46 7.99 -15.07
C PHE A 101 -3.21 8.80 -13.79
N ASP A 102 -2.24 9.73 -13.82
CA ASP A 102 -2.01 10.68 -12.73
C ASP A 102 -3.28 11.42 -12.34
N GLY A 103 -3.46 11.59 -11.04
CA GLY A 103 -4.66 12.21 -10.48
C GLY A 103 -5.90 11.31 -10.45
N VAL A 104 -5.90 10.11 -11.04
CA VAL A 104 -7.03 9.17 -10.89
C VAL A 104 -7.21 8.77 -9.43
N ALA A 105 -6.12 8.64 -8.65
CA ALA A 105 -6.20 8.45 -7.20
C ALA A 105 -7.15 9.47 -6.56
N ASP A 106 -6.87 10.77 -6.71
CA ASP A 106 -7.60 11.83 -6.02
C ASP A 106 -8.99 12.10 -6.60
N ASN A 107 -9.19 11.83 -7.89
CA ASN A 107 -10.45 12.13 -8.60
C ASN A 107 -11.44 10.96 -8.64
N SER A 108 -10.97 9.74 -8.36
CA SER A 108 -11.86 8.56 -8.29
C SER A 108 -12.87 8.70 -7.17
N TYR A 109 -14.01 8.01 -7.29
CA TYR A 109 -15.03 7.98 -6.25
C TYR A 109 -14.46 7.45 -4.94
N ILE A 110 -13.73 6.33 -4.99
CA ILE A 110 -13.06 5.73 -3.83
C ILE A 110 -12.03 6.70 -3.23
N GLY A 111 -11.17 7.31 -4.05
CA GLY A 111 -10.13 8.20 -3.54
C GLY A 111 -10.67 9.50 -2.95
N ARG A 112 -11.74 10.07 -3.51
CA ARG A 112 -12.44 11.22 -2.90
C ARG A 112 -13.02 10.87 -1.53
N HIS A 113 -13.52 9.65 -1.37
CA HIS A 113 -13.95 9.15 -0.07
C HIS A 113 -12.77 8.88 0.87
N ALA A 114 -11.63 8.40 0.36
CA ALA A 114 -10.41 8.22 1.14
C ALA A 114 -9.83 9.56 1.62
N LEU A 115 -9.97 10.63 0.84
CA LEU A 115 -9.56 11.99 1.22
C LEU A 115 -10.52 12.65 2.23
N ASN A 116 -11.72 12.11 2.41
CA ASN A 116 -12.69 12.59 3.38
C ASN A 116 -12.59 11.78 4.68
N THR A 117 -11.97 12.37 5.70
CA THR A 117 -11.78 11.74 7.02
C THR A 117 -13.09 11.43 7.76
N SER A 118 -14.23 11.94 7.29
CA SER A 118 -15.56 11.71 7.84
C SER A 118 -16.39 10.74 7.00
N THR A 119 -15.78 10.01 6.05
CA THR A 119 -16.49 8.98 5.29
C THR A 119 -17.08 7.92 6.20
N ASP A 120 -18.39 7.69 6.08
CA ASP A 120 -19.03 6.51 6.66
C ASP A 120 -18.75 5.30 5.77
N TRP A 121 -17.67 4.60 6.10
CA TRP A 121 -17.22 3.41 5.40
C TRP A 121 -18.24 2.26 5.42
N GLN A 122 -19.10 2.18 6.44
CA GLN A 122 -20.15 1.15 6.50
C GLN A 122 -21.22 1.42 5.44
N ALA A 123 -21.67 2.68 5.35
CA ALA A 123 -22.63 3.09 4.32
C ALA A 123 -22.01 3.03 2.92
N PHE A 124 -20.73 3.37 2.79
CA PHE A 124 -20.00 3.37 1.53
C PHE A 124 -19.94 1.97 0.88
N THR A 125 -19.61 0.93 1.65
CA THR A 125 -19.51 -0.45 1.15
C THR A 125 -20.84 -1.20 1.21
N GLY A 126 -21.93 -0.56 1.66
CA GLY A 126 -23.21 -1.23 1.90
C GLY A 126 -23.15 -2.32 2.98
N GLY A 127 -22.07 -2.37 3.76
CA GLY A 127 -21.80 -3.42 4.74
C GLY A 127 -21.29 -4.74 4.16
N PHE A 128 -20.96 -4.78 2.88
CA PHE A 128 -20.33 -5.94 2.23
C PHE A 128 -18.83 -5.95 2.53
N ILE A 129 -18.36 -7.02 3.20
CA ILE A 129 -16.98 -7.14 3.70
C ILE A 129 -16.00 -7.45 2.57
N ASP A 130 -16.43 -8.19 1.56
CA ASP A 130 -15.67 -8.43 0.33
C ASP A 130 -15.44 -7.13 -0.45
N ASP A 131 -16.49 -6.32 -0.66
CA ASP A 131 -16.36 -4.99 -1.26
C ASP A 131 -15.42 -4.09 -0.46
N ALA A 132 -15.52 -4.13 0.88
CA ALA A 132 -14.61 -3.41 1.77
C ALA A 132 -13.15 -3.84 1.57
N GLY A 133 -12.88 -5.15 1.48
CA GLY A 133 -11.54 -5.70 1.24
C GLY A 133 -10.93 -5.19 -0.06
N TRP A 134 -11.69 -5.20 -1.16
CA TRP A 134 -11.24 -4.66 -2.44
C TRP A 134 -10.90 -3.18 -2.37
N VAL A 135 -11.71 -2.39 -1.66
CA VAL A 135 -11.48 -0.95 -1.48
C VAL A 135 -10.22 -0.69 -0.65
N VAL A 136 -9.96 -1.48 0.41
CA VAL A 136 -8.71 -1.38 1.19
C VAL A 136 -7.49 -1.57 0.29
N LEU A 137 -7.48 -2.63 -0.53
CA LEU A 137 -6.36 -2.93 -1.44
C LEU A 137 -6.14 -1.79 -2.45
N ALA A 138 -7.22 -1.25 -3.02
CA ALA A 138 -7.15 -0.13 -3.94
C ALA A 138 -6.58 1.14 -3.27
N ILE A 139 -7.04 1.48 -2.06
CA ILE A 139 -6.57 2.67 -1.32
C ILE A 139 -5.09 2.52 -0.96
N TRP A 140 -4.64 1.36 -0.49
CA TRP A 140 -3.22 1.11 -0.24
C TRP A 140 -2.39 1.24 -1.52
N LYS A 141 -2.87 0.68 -2.63
CA LYS A 141 -2.16 0.78 -3.91
C LYS A 141 -2.05 2.23 -4.41
N MET A 142 -3.11 3.01 -4.25
CA MET A 142 -3.10 4.45 -4.51
C MET A 142 -2.09 5.17 -3.61
N ALA A 143 -2.05 4.86 -2.31
CA ALA A 143 -1.08 5.46 -1.39
C ALA A 143 0.37 5.12 -1.76
N ASP A 144 0.64 3.87 -2.16
CA ASP A 144 1.95 3.44 -2.64
C ASP A 144 2.37 4.21 -3.89
N TYR A 145 1.46 4.38 -4.85
CA TYR A 145 1.68 5.18 -6.04
C TYR A 145 2.02 6.63 -5.71
N LYS A 146 1.18 7.27 -4.90
CA LYS A 146 1.37 8.67 -4.48
C LYS A 146 2.72 8.84 -3.77
N LYS A 147 3.07 7.91 -2.87
CA LYS A 147 4.37 7.90 -2.19
C LYS A 147 5.54 7.75 -3.16
N PHE A 148 5.43 6.85 -4.14
CA PHE A 148 6.45 6.65 -5.18
C PHE A 148 6.66 7.93 -6.02
N ARG A 149 5.60 8.69 -6.26
CA ARG A 149 5.64 9.98 -6.98
C ARG A 149 6.03 11.19 -6.13
N GLY A 150 6.04 11.05 -4.81
CA GLY A 150 6.20 12.19 -3.92
C GLY A 150 4.99 13.14 -3.95
N GLU A 151 3.81 12.60 -4.19
CA GLU A 151 2.54 13.33 -4.10
C GLU A 151 2.07 13.48 -2.64
N ASP A 152 1.19 14.45 -2.41
CA ASP A 152 0.60 14.75 -1.11
C ASP A 152 -0.46 13.70 -0.68
N ASN A 153 -1.00 13.83 0.53
CA ASN A 153 -2.13 13.04 1.06
C ASN A 153 -1.91 11.52 1.21
N VAL A 154 -0.67 11.03 1.09
CA VAL A 154 -0.32 9.61 1.33
C VAL A 154 -0.88 9.13 2.68
N ASP A 155 -0.64 9.88 3.76
CA ASP A 155 -1.08 9.51 5.10
C ASP A 155 -2.61 9.47 5.22
N THR A 156 -3.32 10.37 4.53
CA THR A 156 -4.79 10.40 4.52
C THR A 156 -5.36 9.12 3.89
N PHE A 157 -4.79 8.67 2.77
CA PHE A 157 -5.17 7.39 2.16
C PHE A 157 -4.88 6.21 3.10
N LEU A 158 -3.69 6.17 3.71
CA LEU A 158 -3.33 5.09 4.64
C LEU A 158 -4.25 5.03 5.87
N ILE A 159 -4.59 6.18 6.45
CA ILE A 159 -5.54 6.27 7.57
C ILE A 159 -6.91 5.74 7.15
N SER A 160 -7.42 6.16 5.99
CA SER A 160 -8.70 5.70 5.47
C SER A 160 -8.75 4.20 5.20
N ALA A 161 -7.68 3.63 4.63
CA ALA A 161 -7.57 2.19 4.48
C ALA A 161 -7.55 1.47 5.83
N GLY A 162 -6.84 2.02 6.83
CA GLY A 162 -6.83 1.49 8.20
C GLY A 162 -8.22 1.48 8.84
N GLN A 163 -8.96 2.59 8.74
CA GLN A 163 -10.34 2.69 9.25
C GLN A 163 -11.26 1.63 8.64
N LEU A 164 -11.14 1.39 7.33
CA LEU A 164 -11.93 0.39 6.63
C LEU A 164 -11.48 -1.03 7.00
N TYR A 165 -10.18 -1.28 7.14
CA TYR A 165 -9.64 -2.57 7.58
C TYR A 165 -10.08 -2.91 9.01
N ASP A 166 -10.08 -1.95 9.94
CA ASP A 166 -10.56 -2.16 11.31
C ASP A 166 -12.03 -2.60 11.33
N LYS A 167 -12.86 -2.09 10.41
CA LYS A 167 -14.25 -2.54 10.25
C LYS A 167 -14.34 -3.99 9.75
N ILE A 168 -13.49 -4.38 8.81
CA ILE A 168 -13.40 -5.77 8.33
C ILE A 168 -12.99 -6.67 9.50
N ALA A 169 -11.93 -6.30 10.23
CA ALA A 169 -11.44 -7.07 11.38
C ALA A 169 -12.50 -7.21 12.49
N ALA A 170 -13.32 -6.20 12.72
CA ALA A 170 -14.42 -6.25 13.68
C ALA A 170 -15.54 -7.25 13.32
N ASN A 171 -15.57 -7.77 12.09
CA ASN A 171 -16.51 -8.80 11.68
C ASN A 171 -16.00 -10.23 11.93
N TRP A 172 -14.74 -10.40 12.36
CA TRP A 172 -14.22 -11.71 12.75
C TRP A 172 -15.06 -12.33 13.87
N ASP A 173 -15.42 -13.60 13.69
CA ASP A 173 -16.00 -14.44 14.73
C ASP A 173 -15.35 -15.83 14.74
N ASP A 174 -15.67 -16.63 15.76
CA ASP A 174 -15.08 -17.97 15.96
C ASP A 174 -15.90 -19.09 15.29
N THR A 175 -16.92 -18.75 14.48
CA THR A 175 -17.68 -19.73 13.71
C THR A 175 -16.74 -20.45 12.75
N CYS A 176 -16.90 -21.76 12.59
CA CYS A 176 -16.02 -22.59 11.75
C CYS A 176 -14.53 -22.53 12.11
N GLY A 177 -14.17 -22.13 13.33
CA GLY A 177 -12.77 -21.97 13.75
C GLY A 177 -12.15 -20.64 13.33
N GLY A 178 -12.98 -19.68 12.90
CA GLY A 178 -12.55 -18.35 12.54
C GLY A 178 -13.09 -17.87 11.19
N GLY A 179 -13.31 -16.56 11.09
CA GLY A 179 -13.59 -15.87 9.84
C GLY A 179 -15.08 -15.77 9.52
N ARG A 180 -15.46 -14.65 8.90
CA ARG A 180 -16.83 -14.32 8.53
C ARG A 180 -16.89 -13.74 7.12
#